data_AF-A0AB39ZK98-F1
#
_entry.id   AF-A0AB39ZK98-F1
#
_cell.length_a   1.000
_cell.length_b   1.000
_cell.length_c   1.000
_cell.angle_alpha   90.00
_cell.angle_beta   90.00
_cell.angle_gamma   90.00
#
_symmetry.space_group_name_H-M   'P 1'
#
loop_
_entity.id
_entity.type
_entity.pdbx_description
1 polymer ?
#
loop_
_entity_poly.entity_id
_entity_poly.type
_entity_poly.pdbx_seq_one_letter_code
_entity_poly.pdbx_strand_id
1 'polypeptide(L)'
;MKDSNLSGPTGVLVANQRPWENIDWPKEQQRWIHRSWGQYFARMRKNSFAHAYFDKCIEEHEGLDHKTLYLRSKFQRSVALIQGALEDSVRATEVREVWNANVSKELADALYELNRFEDNKSLLHDNVRRHAGTALKAFENRLLVVDGNLKDCTGFSLANFFMEHSSQLPGFYDHQQEETQKSDKRPLWKILKERNECDVQSSIDRKEEMLSPLEMERRRRKTKIYYQNYLGRNWTDFIFLKTLRRNPNILLENNFGSSPDRTAYLEHSFQRLKTFTRMLQARSPMYNECFQRSPRMEARMRESNLFRIQYQTRRNMLSILRTIQVLRKKHDLKRLRKFVEDVMGSYVVIKTNRLMPWKAEFMNEVYNNLALSLCEGYRLPPTRVTPYDKGAMCRLLNIPTAKPLEHTEFIFGDRSTYSYAGPEKQSTDRLADQNFIEYLEKRLLFARLPIERSYLLHELADRHMQKNHFVQSLSYAQKAIDEARGCNSRIWEFLSTMLMAKSHAVLHKYERQTEVLNVAYDLATQLKSPQLCTFIELCRMLNKDYITLRKMSQLVTSKRLRTKLSNRSSFFTSPNYSPNFSEIKKQEADLLTA
;
A
#
# COMPACT_ATOMS: atom_id res chain seq x y z
N MET A 1 -67.83 16.08 46.12
CA MET A 1 -68.09 16.04 44.66
C MET A 1 -67.61 17.38 44.13
N LYS A 2 -66.41 17.44 43.53
CA LYS A 2 -66.15 17.37 42.07
C LYS A 2 -66.72 18.60 41.34
N ASP A 3 -66.05 19.40 40.53
CA ASP A 3 -64.72 19.48 39.91
C ASP A 3 -64.55 20.99 39.55
N SER A 4 -63.37 21.61 39.48
CA SER A 4 -62.60 21.66 38.24
C SER A 4 -61.29 22.43 38.47
N ASN A 5 -60.18 21.72 38.27
CA ASN A 5 -58.85 22.28 38.12
C ASN A 5 -58.78 23.10 36.82
N LEU A 6 -58.53 24.40 36.93
CA LEU A 6 -58.03 25.21 35.81
C LEU A 6 -56.53 24.95 35.65
N SER A 7 -56.24 23.81 35.03
CA SER A 7 -54.96 23.51 34.42
C SER A 7 -54.68 24.54 33.33
N GLY A 8 -53.58 25.28 33.46
CA GLY A 8 -53.00 26.01 32.32
C GLY A 8 -52.66 25.05 31.18
N PRO A 9 -52.52 25.55 29.94
CA PRO A 9 -52.25 24.68 28.81
C PRO A 9 -50.91 23.98 29.03
N THR A 10 -50.98 22.67 29.26
CA THR A 10 -49.86 21.74 29.19
C THR A 10 -49.29 21.82 27.79
N GLY A 11 -48.23 22.62 27.63
CA GLY A 11 -47.39 22.60 26.45
C GLY A 11 -46.89 21.18 26.22
N VAL A 12 -47.30 20.60 25.09
CA VAL A 12 -46.75 19.35 24.58
C VAL A 12 -45.26 19.60 24.39
N LEU A 13 -44.43 19.02 25.28
CA LEU A 13 -42.98 19.03 25.13
C LEU A 13 -42.62 18.23 23.88
N VAL A 14 -42.44 18.94 22.76
CA VAL A 14 -41.84 18.37 21.56
C VAL A 14 -40.44 17.91 21.95
N ALA A 15 -40.20 16.61 21.87
CA ALA A 15 -38.93 16.01 22.25
C ALA A 15 -37.78 16.70 21.50
N ASN A 16 -36.80 17.20 22.26
CA ASN A 16 -35.53 17.85 21.85
C ASN A 16 -35.47 19.38 21.83
N GLN A 17 -36.51 20.13 22.22
CA GLN A 17 -36.41 21.59 22.35
C GLN A 17 -35.93 22.03 23.74
N ARG A 18 -35.00 22.99 23.78
CA ARG A 18 -34.48 23.54 25.04
C ARG A 18 -35.52 24.46 25.68
N PRO A 19 -35.52 24.66 27.01
CA PRO A 19 -36.57 25.43 27.71
C PRO A 19 -36.80 26.85 27.19
N TRP A 20 -35.80 27.49 26.60
CA TRP A 20 -35.90 28.83 26.02
C TRP A 20 -36.36 28.83 24.55
N GLU A 21 -36.32 27.69 23.86
CA GLU A 21 -36.85 27.48 22.50
C GLU A 21 -38.37 27.26 22.52
N ASN A 22 -38.94 26.96 23.70
CA ASN A 22 -40.39 26.80 23.91
C ASN A 22 -41.13 28.13 24.17
N ILE A 23 -40.40 29.25 24.24
CA ILE A 23 -40.95 30.58 24.46
C ILE A 23 -41.02 31.30 23.10
N ASP A 24 -42.20 31.78 22.73
CA ASP A 24 -42.40 32.57 21.51
C ASP A 24 -41.79 33.98 21.66
N TRP A 25 -40.48 34.05 21.49
CA TRP A 25 -39.75 35.32 21.48
C TRP A 25 -40.03 36.12 20.19
N PRO A 26 -40.07 37.46 20.25
CA PRO A 26 -40.05 38.29 19.05
C PRO A 26 -38.83 37.98 18.16
N LYS A 27 -39.00 38.04 16.83
CA LYS A 27 -37.95 37.70 15.84
C LYS A 27 -36.62 38.42 16.10
N GLU A 28 -36.65 39.68 16.55
CA GLU A 28 -35.44 40.43 16.90
C GLU A 28 -34.71 39.89 18.15
N GLN A 29 -35.45 39.40 19.13
CA GLN A 29 -34.89 38.80 20.34
C GLN A 29 -34.36 37.39 20.06
N GLN A 30 -35.06 36.60 19.23
CA GLN A 30 -34.56 35.30 18.72
C GLN A 30 -33.21 35.47 18.03
N ARG A 31 -33.09 36.46 17.14
CA ARG A 31 -31.84 36.82 16.46
C ARG A 31 -30.69 37.07 17.44
N TRP A 32 -30.95 37.86 18.49
CA TRP A 32 -29.93 38.19 19.48
C TRP A 32 -29.52 36.96 20.30
N ILE A 33 -30.50 36.13 20.69
CA ILE A 33 -30.29 34.88 21.41
C ILE A 33 -29.43 33.92 20.56
N HIS A 34 -29.80 33.66 19.31
CA HIS A 34 -29.05 32.77 18.42
C HIS A 34 -27.62 33.28 18.17
N ARG A 35 -27.46 34.59 17.92
CA ARG A 35 -26.12 35.19 17.75
C ARG A 35 -25.27 35.06 19.01
N SER A 36 -25.85 35.32 20.19
CA SER A 36 -25.17 35.22 21.49
C SER A 36 -24.74 33.77 21.77
N TRP A 37 -25.62 32.80 21.53
CA TRP A 37 -25.29 31.38 21.65
C TRP A 37 -24.21 30.95 20.65
N GLY A 38 -24.29 31.39 19.39
CA GLY A 38 -23.26 31.13 18.38
C GLY A 38 -21.88 31.62 18.84
N GLN A 39 -21.79 32.84 19.36
CA GLN A 39 -20.56 33.38 19.93
C GLN A 39 -20.07 32.61 21.16
N TYR A 40 -20.98 32.25 22.06
CA TYR A 40 -20.66 31.47 23.26
C TYR A 40 -20.08 30.10 22.90
N PHE A 41 -20.73 29.37 22.00
CA PHE A 41 -20.24 28.06 21.56
C PHE A 41 -18.95 28.14 20.74
N ALA A 42 -18.75 29.21 19.98
CA ALA A 42 -17.49 29.48 19.29
C ALA A 42 -16.33 29.66 20.29
N ARG A 43 -16.54 30.42 21.38
CA ARG A 43 -15.55 30.59 22.45
C ARG A 43 -15.24 29.28 23.17
N MET A 44 -16.26 28.44 23.39
CA MET A 44 -16.14 27.12 24.01
C MET A 44 -15.59 26.03 23.05
N ARG A 45 -15.21 26.39 21.82
CA ARG A 45 -14.71 25.47 20.77
C ARG A 45 -15.69 24.34 20.41
N LYS A 46 -16.99 24.54 20.64
CA LYS A 46 -18.07 23.63 20.24
C LYS A 46 -18.53 23.97 18.82
N ASN A 47 -17.68 23.65 17.84
CA ASN A 47 -17.81 24.17 16.48
C ASN A 47 -19.13 23.79 15.77
N SER A 48 -19.65 22.58 15.98
CA SER A 48 -20.91 22.12 15.37
C SER A 48 -22.10 22.95 15.85
N PHE A 49 -22.20 23.16 17.17
CA PHE A 49 -23.24 23.99 17.76
C PHE A 49 -23.11 25.46 17.36
N ALA A 50 -21.88 25.99 17.32
CA ALA A 50 -21.65 27.36 16.87
C ALA A 50 -22.12 27.56 15.43
N HIS A 51 -21.78 26.64 14.51
CA HIS A 51 -22.27 26.66 13.14
C HIS A 51 -23.80 26.66 13.09
N ALA A 52 -24.45 25.69 13.75
CA ALA A 52 -25.90 25.55 13.73
C ALA A 52 -26.63 26.82 14.22
N TYR A 53 -26.14 27.48 15.27
CA TYR A 53 -26.77 28.71 15.77
C TYR A 53 -26.51 29.93 14.88
N PHE A 54 -25.35 30.01 14.21
CA PHE A 54 -25.13 31.07 13.23
C PHE A 54 -25.96 30.85 11.96
N ASP A 55 -26.12 29.60 11.51
CA ASP A 55 -26.89 29.26 10.32
C ASP A 55 -28.39 29.53 10.54
N LYS A 56 -28.95 29.10 11.69
CA LYS A 56 -30.33 29.45 12.11
C LYS A 56 -30.57 30.96 12.11
N CYS A 57 -29.64 31.73 12.66
CA CYS A 57 -29.74 33.18 12.71
C CYS A 57 -29.74 33.86 11.32
N ILE A 58 -29.22 33.18 10.29
CA ILE A 58 -29.17 33.70 8.91
C ILE A 58 -30.40 33.26 8.11
N GLU A 59 -30.81 31.99 8.27
CA GLU A 59 -31.98 31.40 7.61
C GLU A 59 -33.29 32.04 8.06
N GLU A 60 -33.49 32.24 9.36
CA GLU A 60 -34.74 32.77 9.93
C GLU A 60 -34.93 34.29 9.69
N HIS A 61 -33.89 34.98 9.22
CA HIS A 61 -33.88 36.45 9.06
C HIS A 61 -33.43 36.91 7.66
N GLU A 62 -33.61 36.06 6.65
CA GLU A 62 -33.42 36.38 5.22
C GLU A 62 -32.05 36.99 4.87
N GLY A 63 -31.00 36.69 5.64
CA GLY A 63 -29.63 37.12 5.33
C GLY A 63 -29.33 38.63 5.46
N LEU A 64 -30.27 39.46 5.92
CA LEU A 64 -30.12 40.92 6.05
C LEU A 64 -29.21 41.37 7.21
N ASP A 65 -28.59 40.43 7.92
CA ASP A 65 -27.81 40.69 9.11
C ASP A 65 -26.29 40.71 8.88
N HIS A 66 -25.77 41.87 8.49
CA HIS A 66 -24.33 42.06 8.29
C HIS A 66 -23.50 41.73 9.56
N LYS A 67 -24.06 41.84 10.78
CA LYS A 67 -23.33 41.56 12.03
C LYS A 67 -23.16 40.07 12.26
N THR A 68 -24.17 39.27 11.96
CA THR A 68 -24.10 37.80 12.11
C THR A 68 -23.20 37.21 11.03
N LEU A 69 -23.28 37.67 9.79
CA LEU A 69 -22.35 37.27 8.72
C LEU A 69 -20.89 37.59 9.07
N TYR A 70 -20.63 38.80 9.59
CA TYR A 70 -19.31 39.20 10.10
C TYR A 70 -18.79 38.24 11.20
N LEU A 71 -19.63 37.89 12.17
CA LEU A 71 -19.25 36.99 13.26
C LEU A 71 -19.06 35.54 12.82
N ARG A 72 -19.91 35.05 11.91
CA ARG A 72 -19.80 33.71 11.32
C ARG A 72 -18.53 33.58 10.50
N SER A 73 -18.20 34.60 9.69
CA SER A 73 -16.93 34.66 8.94
C SER A 73 -15.72 34.55 9.87
N LYS A 74 -15.67 35.36 10.94
CA LYS A 74 -14.59 35.29 11.93
C LYS A 74 -14.49 33.91 12.60
N PHE A 75 -15.62 33.29 12.91
CA PHE A 75 -15.65 31.93 13.46
C PHE A 75 -15.15 30.89 12.46
N GLN A 76 -15.65 30.90 11.22
CA GLN A 76 -15.27 29.96 10.16
C GLN A 76 -13.77 30.03 9.84
N ARG A 77 -13.19 31.24 9.80
CA ARG A 77 -11.73 31.45 9.71
C ARG A 77 -10.98 30.72 10.83
N SER A 78 -11.45 30.84 12.07
CA SER A 78 -10.85 30.18 13.24
C SER A 78 -10.91 28.64 13.20
N VAL A 79 -11.78 28.09 12.33
CA VAL A 79 -12.02 26.65 12.14
C VAL A 79 -11.43 26.14 10.80
N ALA A 80 -10.75 27.01 10.05
CA ALA A 80 -10.18 26.77 8.71
C ALA A 80 -11.20 26.54 7.58
N LEU A 81 -12.44 27.03 7.74
CA LEU A 81 -13.49 27.01 6.71
C LEU A 81 -13.49 28.35 5.94
N ILE A 82 -12.35 28.68 5.34
CA ILE A 82 -12.10 30.05 4.85
C ILE A 82 -12.92 30.40 3.62
N GLN A 83 -13.25 29.41 2.78
CA GLN A 83 -14.09 29.64 1.60
C GLN A 83 -15.46 30.17 1.99
N GLY A 84 -16.13 29.50 2.95
CA GLY A 84 -17.38 30.01 3.52
C GLY A 84 -17.19 31.36 4.21
N ALA A 85 -16.04 31.59 4.84
CA ALA A 85 -15.78 32.86 5.51
C ALA A 85 -15.65 34.03 4.53
N LEU A 86 -15.09 33.79 3.34
CA LEU A 86 -15.03 34.76 2.26
C LEU A 86 -16.44 35.07 1.76
N GLU A 87 -17.24 34.06 1.45
CA GLU A 87 -18.64 34.22 1.02
C GLU A 87 -19.47 35.02 2.03
N ASP A 88 -19.26 34.77 3.32
CA ASP A 88 -19.93 35.52 4.39
C ASP A 88 -19.46 36.96 4.48
N SER A 89 -18.16 37.20 4.30
CA SER A 89 -17.60 38.56 4.34
C SER A 89 -18.04 39.39 3.13
N VAL A 90 -18.15 38.79 1.94
CA VAL A 90 -18.67 39.43 0.72
C VAL A 90 -20.15 39.76 0.89
N ARG A 91 -20.96 38.79 1.34
CA ARG A 91 -22.38 39.05 1.64
C ARG A 91 -22.56 40.14 2.70
N ALA A 92 -21.70 40.17 3.72
CA ALA A 92 -21.74 41.22 4.75
C ALA A 92 -21.43 42.63 4.20
N THR A 93 -20.62 42.73 3.14
CA THR A 93 -20.38 44.00 2.43
C THR A 93 -21.53 44.39 1.51
N GLU A 94 -22.17 43.43 0.83
CA GLU A 94 -23.30 43.68 -0.09
C GLU A 94 -24.59 44.08 0.63
N VAL A 95 -24.89 43.41 1.74
CA VAL A 95 -26.10 43.66 2.55
C VAL A 95 -26.05 45.03 3.24
N ARG A 96 -24.90 45.71 3.26
CA ARG A 96 -24.71 46.93 4.02
C ARG A 96 -24.55 48.16 3.14
N GLU A 97 -25.38 49.17 3.39
CA GLU A 97 -25.37 50.45 2.65
C GLU A 97 -24.23 51.41 3.06
N VAL A 98 -23.70 51.30 4.29
CA VAL A 98 -22.64 52.19 4.81
C VAL A 98 -21.33 51.44 5.03
N TRP A 99 -20.22 51.96 4.48
CA TRP A 99 -18.88 51.41 4.64
C TRP A 99 -18.46 51.23 6.10
N ASN A 100 -17.85 50.08 6.42
CA ASN A 100 -17.34 49.79 7.75
C ASN A 100 -15.97 49.12 7.71
N ALA A 101 -14.99 49.79 8.32
CA ALA A 101 -13.61 49.31 8.38
C ALA A 101 -13.49 47.90 8.96
N ASN A 102 -14.34 47.49 9.91
CA ASN A 102 -14.27 46.16 10.51
C ASN A 102 -14.70 45.05 9.53
N VAL A 103 -15.73 45.29 8.72
CA VAL A 103 -16.20 44.31 7.73
C VAL A 103 -15.18 44.20 6.59
N SER A 104 -14.69 45.34 6.08
CA SER A 104 -13.61 45.37 5.07
C SER A 104 -12.34 44.67 5.56
N LYS A 105 -12.02 44.81 6.84
CA LYS A 105 -10.87 44.13 7.48
C LYS A 105 -11.06 42.61 7.55
N GLU A 106 -12.25 42.12 7.86
CA GLU A 106 -12.51 40.68 7.85
C GLU A 106 -12.47 40.10 6.44
N LEU A 107 -13.01 40.84 5.45
CA LEU A 107 -12.90 40.47 4.04
C LEU A 107 -11.43 40.38 3.59
N ALA A 108 -10.61 41.39 3.96
CA ALA A 108 -9.18 41.35 3.74
C ALA A 108 -8.57 40.10 4.38
N ASP A 109 -8.78 39.91 5.67
CA ASP A 109 -8.18 38.80 6.39
C ASP A 109 -8.63 37.41 5.86
N ALA A 110 -9.86 37.28 5.36
CA ALA A 110 -10.35 36.06 4.69
C ALA A 110 -9.62 35.80 3.36
N LEU A 111 -9.43 36.83 2.52
CA LEU A 111 -8.64 36.73 1.29
C LEU A 111 -7.18 36.35 1.57
N TYR A 112 -6.60 36.91 2.64
CA TYR A 112 -5.24 36.58 3.08
C TYR A 112 -5.12 35.12 3.52
N GLU A 113 -6.09 34.59 4.25
CA GLU A 113 -6.10 33.18 4.67
C GLU A 113 -6.35 32.20 3.50
N LEU A 114 -7.07 32.62 2.46
CA LEU A 114 -7.21 31.89 1.20
C LEU A 114 -5.95 31.94 0.32
N ASN A 115 -4.90 32.61 0.77
CA ASN A 115 -3.65 32.82 0.03
C ASN A 115 -3.81 33.63 -1.27
N ARG A 116 -4.89 34.40 -1.41
CA ARG A 116 -5.13 35.33 -2.52
C ARG A 116 -4.46 36.67 -2.19
N PHE A 117 -3.14 36.68 -2.14
CA PHE A 117 -2.36 37.83 -1.65
C PHE A 117 -2.50 39.07 -2.55
N GLU A 118 -2.63 38.88 -3.87
CA GLU A 118 -2.80 39.99 -4.82
C GLU A 118 -4.14 40.71 -4.63
N ASP A 119 -5.24 39.95 -4.53
CA ASP A 119 -6.58 40.49 -4.27
C ASP A 119 -6.69 41.11 -2.88
N ASN A 120 -6.01 40.52 -1.89
CA ASN A 120 -5.93 41.10 -0.56
C ASN A 120 -5.20 42.46 -0.61
N LYS A 121 -4.06 42.53 -1.32
CA LYS A 121 -3.26 43.76 -1.41
C LYS A 121 -4.02 44.88 -2.11
N SER A 122 -4.71 44.58 -3.22
CA SER A 122 -5.54 45.58 -3.92
C SER A 122 -6.63 46.13 -3.00
N LEU A 123 -7.34 45.24 -2.29
CA LEU A 123 -8.37 45.61 -1.32
C LEU A 123 -7.81 46.44 -0.15
N LEU A 124 -6.62 46.13 0.36
CA LEU A 124 -5.99 46.92 1.42
C LEU A 124 -5.64 48.34 0.94
N HIS A 125 -5.05 48.50 -0.24
CA HIS A 125 -4.74 49.83 -0.80
C HIS A 125 -5.99 50.68 -0.99
N ASP A 126 -7.06 50.06 -1.47
CA ASP A 126 -8.37 50.68 -1.62
C ASP A 126 -8.94 51.20 -0.29
N ASN A 127 -8.83 50.40 0.78
CA ASN A 127 -9.32 50.79 2.10
C ASN A 127 -8.41 51.82 2.81
N VAL A 128 -7.10 51.81 2.55
CA VAL A 128 -6.14 52.83 3.03
C VAL A 128 -6.50 54.20 2.47
N ARG A 129 -6.92 54.29 1.21
CA ARG A 129 -7.36 55.56 0.59
C ARG A 129 -8.70 56.06 1.15
N ARG A 130 -9.56 55.16 1.62
CA ARG A 130 -10.94 55.46 2.05
C ARG A 130 -11.08 55.77 3.53
N HIS A 131 -10.17 55.30 4.38
CA HIS A 131 -10.26 55.46 5.83
C HIS A 131 -9.17 56.37 6.40
N ALA A 132 -9.50 57.14 7.46
CA ALA A 132 -8.56 58.00 8.17
C ALA A 132 -8.48 57.64 9.67
N GLY A 133 -7.39 58.04 10.34
CA GLY A 133 -7.23 57.89 11.79
C GLY A 133 -6.80 56.49 12.24
N THR A 134 -7.33 56.01 13.36
CA THR A 134 -6.91 54.74 13.99
C THR A 134 -7.24 53.49 13.17
N ALA A 135 -8.29 53.55 12.34
CA ALA A 135 -8.64 52.47 11.42
C ALA A 135 -7.58 52.26 10.32
N LEU A 136 -6.93 53.34 9.86
CA LEU A 136 -5.90 53.31 8.83
C LEU A 136 -4.70 52.43 9.24
N LYS A 137 -4.20 52.61 10.47
CA LYS A 137 -3.07 51.86 11.01
C LYS A 137 -3.27 50.34 10.92
N ALA A 138 -4.52 49.87 11.08
CA ALA A 138 -4.83 48.45 11.02
C ALA A 138 -4.69 47.87 9.60
N PHE A 139 -4.92 48.69 8.57
CA PHE A 139 -4.73 48.32 7.16
C PHE A 139 -3.27 48.45 6.74
N GLU A 140 -2.57 49.51 7.15
CA GLU A 140 -1.13 49.68 6.90
C GLU A 140 -0.29 48.53 7.46
N ASN A 141 -0.56 48.12 8.69
CA ASN A 141 0.12 46.98 9.31
C ASN A 141 -0.09 45.67 8.54
N ARG A 142 -1.28 45.45 7.97
CA ARG A 142 -1.57 44.26 7.14
C ARG A 142 -0.85 44.32 5.81
N LEU A 143 -0.79 45.51 5.23
CA LEU A 143 -0.12 45.74 3.96
C LEU A 143 1.37 45.42 4.06
N LEU A 144 2.02 45.83 5.16
CA LEU A 144 3.41 45.45 5.45
C LEU A 144 3.62 43.93 5.51
N VAL A 145 2.69 43.19 6.13
CA VAL A 145 2.75 41.72 6.21
C VAL A 145 2.58 41.08 4.83
N VAL A 146 1.61 41.54 4.05
CA VAL A 146 1.33 41.01 2.71
C VAL A 146 2.50 41.29 1.77
N ASP A 147 3.09 42.48 1.84
CA ASP A 147 4.29 42.84 1.08
C ASP A 147 5.50 41.99 1.48
N GLY A 148 5.66 41.68 2.77
CA GLY A 148 6.66 40.74 3.25
C GLY A 148 6.51 39.36 2.62
N ASN A 149 5.30 38.79 2.69
CA ASN A 149 5.02 37.47 2.11
C ASN A 149 5.18 37.46 0.58
N LEU A 150 4.75 38.52 -0.12
CA LEU A 150 4.93 38.60 -1.56
C LEU A 150 6.42 38.61 -1.92
N LYS A 151 7.27 39.33 -1.16
CA LYS A 151 8.72 39.29 -1.33
C LYS A 151 9.31 37.92 -1.02
N ASP A 152 8.79 37.23 -0.01
CA ASP A 152 9.21 35.86 0.33
C ASP A 152 8.85 34.85 -0.77
N CYS A 153 7.74 35.06 -1.47
CA CYS A 153 7.27 34.22 -2.58
C CYS A 153 7.88 34.57 -3.95
N THR A 154 8.14 35.84 -4.25
CA THR A 154 8.60 36.28 -5.58
C THR A 154 10.04 36.81 -5.59
N GLY A 155 10.71 36.81 -4.44
CA GLY A 155 12.07 37.31 -4.31
C GLY A 155 13.14 36.42 -4.94
N PHE A 156 14.40 36.75 -4.66
CA PHE A 156 15.58 36.06 -5.20
C PHE A 156 15.62 34.55 -4.88
N SER A 157 14.96 34.12 -3.81
CA SER A 157 14.84 32.71 -3.44
C SER A 157 14.10 31.89 -4.49
N LEU A 158 13.08 32.46 -5.15
CA LEU A 158 12.34 31.82 -6.23
C LEU A 158 13.23 31.63 -7.47
N ALA A 159 14.00 32.64 -7.84
CA ALA A 159 14.90 32.58 -8.99
C ALA A 159 15.95 31.47 -8.82
N ASN A 160 16.60 31.40 -7.65
CA ASN A 160 17.56 30.32 -7.36
C ASN A 160 16.91 28.94 -7.39
N PHE A 161 15.70 28.82 -6.84
CA PHE A 161 14.95 27.56 -6.87
C PHE A 161 14.69 27.08 -8.30
N PHE A 162 14.21 27.96 -9.18
CA PHE A 162 13.97 27.61 -10.57
C PHE A 162 15.25 27.26 -11.33
N MET A 163 16.36 27.97 -11.07
CA MET A 163 17.65 27.65 -11.68
C MET A 163 18.11 26.24 -11.28
N GLU A 164 18.04 25.88 -10.00
CA GLU A 164 18.43 24.56 -9.48
C GLU A 164 17.54 23.41 -9.99
N HIS A 165 16.24 23.66 -10.19
CA HIS A 165 15.25 22.62 -10.53
C HIS A 165 14.77 22.67 -11.98
N SER A 166 15.38 23.51 -12.82
CA SER A 166 15.00 23.72 -14.23
C SER A 166 14.83 22.44 -15.04
N SER A 167 15.72 21.46 -14.83
CA SER A 167 15.66 20.14 -15.49
C SER A 167 14.43 19.28 -15.13
N GLN A 168 13.79 19.54 -14.00
CA GLN A 168 12.65 18.77 -13.48
C GLN A 168 11.30 19.46 -13.72
N LEU A 169 11.31 20.71 -14.19
CA LEU A 169 10.10 21.51 -14.44
C LEU A 169 9.27 21.08 -15.65
N PRO A 170 9.84 20.65 -16.79
CA PRO A 170 9.04 20.30 -17.98
C PRO A 170 7.96 19.26 -17.67
N GLY A 171 8.34 18.16 -16.99
CA GLY A 171 7.37 17.12 -16.59
C GLY A 171 6.32 17.57 -15.57
N PHE A 172 6.57 18.65 -14.82
CA PHE A 172 5.55 19.25 -13.95
C PHE A 172 4.52 20.04 -14.75
N TYR A 173 4.96 20.82 -15.74
CA TYR A 173 4.06 21.57 -16.61
C TYR A 173 3.23 20.65 -17.50
N ASP A 174 3.82 19.58 -18.02
CA ASP A 174 3.09 18.56 -18.79
C ASP A 174 1.99 17.92 -17.93
N HIS A 175 2.32 17.51 -16.70
CA HIS A 175 1.34 16.95 -15.76
C HIS A 175 0.28 17.96 -15.32
N GLN A 176 0.64 19.23 -15.10
CA GLN A 176 -0.34 20.28 -14.80
C GLN A 176 -1.26 20.55 -15.99
N GLN A 177 -0.74 20.53 -17.21
CA GLN A 177 -1.55 20.65 -18.42
C GLN A 177 -2.50 19.47 -18.56
N GLU A 178 -2.07 18.25 -18.27
CA GLU A 178 -2.93 17.07 -18.24
C GLU A 178 -4.02 17.16 -17.15
N GLU A 179 -3.71 17.68 -15.96
CA GLU A 179 -4.70 17.88 -14.88
C GLU A 179 -5.69 19.02 -15.16
N THR A 180 -5.23 20.09 -15.83
CA THR A 180 -6.07 21.24 -16.20
C THR A 180 -6.82 21.05 -17.51
N GLN A 181 -6.41 20.08 -18.33
CA GLN A 181 -7.24 19.57 -19.43
C GLN A 181 -8.54 19.06 -18.83
N LYS A 182 -9.64 19.75 -19.17
CA LYS A 182 -10.98 19.37 -18.74
C LYS A 182 -11.20 17.92 -19.16
N SER A 183 -11.52 17.06 -18.18
CA SER A 183 -11.88 15.67 -18.44
C SER A 183 -12.95 15.64 -19.53
N ASP A 184 -12.65 14.95 -20.63
CA ASP A 184 -13.52 14.90 -21.78
C ASP A 184 -14.87 14.28 -21.36
N LYS A 185 -15.96 15.04 -21.48
CA LYS A 185 -17.29 14.63 -21.00
C LYS A 185 -17.97 13.60 -21.91
N ARG A 186 -17.34 13.28 -23.03
CA ARG A 186 -17.82 12.31 -24.02
C ARG A 186 -17.75 10.88 -23.44
N PRO A 187 -18.62 9.95 -23.88
CA PRO A 187 -18.58 8.57 -23.41
C PRO A 187 -17.25 7.90 -23.74
N LEU A 188 -16.73 7.11 -22.80
CA LEU A 188 -15.37 6.55 -22.79
C LEU A 188 -15.01 5.83 -24.11
N TRP A 189 -15.93 5.06 -24.68
CA TRP A 189 -15.73 4.32 -25.94
C TRP A 189 -15.35 5.22 -27.12
N LYS A 190 -15.87 6.47 -27.16
CA LYS A 190 -15.58 7.43 -28.24
C LYS A 190 -14.16 8.01 -28.09
N ILE A 191 -13.74 8.25 -26.84
CA ILE A 191 -12.39 8.70 -26.50
C ILE A 191 -11.37 7.60 -26.83
N LEU A 192 -11.65 6.36 -26.44
CA LEU A 192 -10.79 5.21 -26.71
C LEU A 192 -10.69 4.92 -28.22
N LYS A 193 -11.81 5.01 -28.95
CA LYS A 193 -11.82 4.88 -30.42
C LYS A 193 -10.99 5.96 -31.12
N GLU A 194 -11.07 7.22 -30.68
CA GLU A 194 -10.24 8.32 -31.20
C GLU A 194 -8.75 8.14 -30.84
N ARG A 195 -8.44 7.45 -29.73
CA ARG A 195 -7.07 7.10 -29.29
C ARG A 195 -6.55 5.77 -29.86
N ASN A 196 -7.35 5.05 -30.66
CA ASN A 196 -7.07 3.67 -31.12
C ASN A 196 -6.87 2.65 -29.97
N GLU A 197 -7.52 2.88 -28.83
CA GLU A 197 -7.55 1.98 -27.67
C GLU A 197 -8.87 1.16 -27.70
N CYS A 198 -8.82 -0.13 -27.35
CA CYS A 198 -9.97 -1.04 -27.49
C CYS A 198 -10.88 -1.02 -26.24
N ASP A 199 -12.20 -1.01 -26.44
CA ASP A 199 -13.24 -0.84 -25.41
C ASP A 199 -13.71 -2.17 -24.77
N VAL A 200 -13.12 -3.31 -25.13
CA VAL A 200 -13.56 -4.62 -24.63
C VAL A 200 -12.93 -4.91 -23.27
N GLN A 201 -13.70 -4.64 -22.21
CA GLN A 201 -13.60 -5.22 -20.86
C GLN A 201 -12.19 -5.59 -20.36
N SER A 202 -11.27 -4.63 -20.36
CA SER A 202 -10.32 -4.57 -19.24
C SER A 202 -11.01 -3.69 -18.20
N SER A 203 -11.36 -4.24 -17.03
CA SER A 203 -11.31 -3.39 -15.85
C SER A 203 -9.95 -2.71 -15.95
N ILE A 204 -9.92 -1.38 -16.01
CA ILE A 204 -8.66 -0.65 -15.94
C ILE A 204 -8.14 -1.00 -14.55
N ASP A 205 -7.37 -2.10 -14.46
CA ASP A 205 -6.40 -2.33 -13.42
C ASP A 205 -5.51 -1.12 -13.57
N ARG A 206 -5.87 -0.05 -12.87
CA ARG A 206 -5.03 1.12 -12.72
C ARG A 206 -3.73 0.52 -12.28
N LYS A 207 -2.73 0.49 -13.16
CA LYS A 207 -1.41 -0.05 -12.86
C LYS A 207 -1.02 0.64 -11.57
N GLU A 208 -1.07 -0.07 -10.45
CA GLU A 208 -0.70 0.54 -9.18
C GLU A 208 0.73 1.02 -9.41
N GLU A 209 0.95 2.33 -9.28
CA GLU A 209 2.30 2.86 -9.41
C GLU A 209 3.10 2.28 -8.25
N MET A 210 3.81 1.20 -8.54
CA MET A 210 4.62 0.50 -7.56
C MET A 210 5.81 1.40 -7.25
N LEU A 211 5.72 2.07 -6.11
CA LEU A 211 6.81 2.89 -5.60
C LEU A 211 7.88 1.98 -5.02
N SER A 212 9.14 2.21 -5.40
CA SER A 212 10.24 1.51 -4.75
C SER A 212 10.23 1.78 -3.24
N PRO A 213 10.62 0.82 -2.39
CA PRO A 213 10.65 1.04 -0.94
C PRO A 213 11.55 2.23 -0.54
N LEU A 214 12.63 2.47 -1.30
CA LEU A 214 13.47 3.65 -1.13
C LEU A 214 12.72 4.95 -1.41
N GLU A 215 11.93 5.00 -2.47
CA GLU A 215 11.14 6.18 -2.82
C GLU A 215 9.99 6.43 -1.84
N MET A 216 9.35 5.35 -1.33
CA MET A 216 8.39 5.45 -0.24
C MET A 216 9.00 6.10 1.00
N GLU A 217 10.21 5.67 1.41
CA GLU A 217 10.92 6.26 2.54
C GLU A 217 11.40 7.69 2.26
N ARG A 218 11.83 8.00 1.03
CA ARG A 218 12.13 9.39 0.62
C ARG A 218 10.90 10.28 0.73
N ARG A 219 9.75 9.85 0.23
CA ARG A 219 8.47 10.58 0.34
C ARG A 219 8.05 10.75 1.80
N ARG A 220 8.19 9.71 2.64
CA ARG A 220 7.95 9.79 4.09
C ARG A 220 8.86 10.83 4.76
N ARG A 221 10.15 10.82 4.45
CA ARG A 221 11.12 11.80 4.98
C ARG A 221 10.83 13.22 4.51
N LYS A 222 10.53 13.43 3.22
CA LYS A 222 10.13 14.74 2.67
C LYS A 222 8.87 15.25 3.36
N THR A 223 7.87 14.38 3.53
CA THR A 223 6.64 14.69 4.28
C THR A 223 6.97 15.12 5.71
N LYS A 224 7.84 14.38 6.41
CA LYS A 224 8.28 14.74 7.76
C LYS A 224 8.95 16.11 7.80
N ILE A 225 9.92 16.37 6.91
CA ILE A 225 10.63 17.65 6.86
C ILE A 225 9.67 18.81 6.61
N TYR A 226 8.74 18.62 5.67
CA TYR A 226 7.70 19.59 5.35
C TYR A 226 6.86 19.96 6.58
N TYR A 227 6.25 18.98 7.25
CA TYR A 227 5.43 19.27 8.43
C TYR A 227 6.25 19.73 9.63
N GLN A 228 7.50 19.27 9.79
CA GLN A 228 8.37 19.72 10.88
C GLN A 228 8.77 21.19 10.73
N ASN A 229 9.02 21.65 9.49
CA ASN A 229 9.34 23.06 9.25
C ASN A 229 8.14 23.97 9.58
N TYR A 230 6.92 23.61 9.19
CA TYR A 230 5.74 24.49 9.38
C TYR A 230 5.02 24.31 10.72
N LEU A 231 4.87 23.10 11.23
CA LEU A 231 4.13 22.81 12.47
C LEU A 231 5.04 22.70 13.70
N GLY A 232 6.36 22.82 13.53
CA GLY A 232 7.32 22.72 14.62
C GLY A 232 7.23 21.36 15.32
N ARG A 233 6.88 21.35 16.62
CA ARG A 233 6.70 20.13 17.42
C ARG A 233 5.39 19.38 17.13
N ASN A 234 4.38 20.06 16.59
CA ASN A 234 3.04 19.49 16.39
C ASN A 234 2.95 18.57 15.14
N TRP A 235 4.05 18.40 14.39
CA TRP A 235 4.12 17.45 13.28
C TRP A 235 3.89 15.99 13.70
N THR A 236 4.14 15.64 14.97
CA THR A 236 3.85 14.31 15.52
C THR A 236 2.35 14.01 15.48
N ASP A 237 1.52 15.02 15.72
CA ASP A 237 0.06 14.89 15.72
C ASP A 237 -0.46 14.65 14.30
N PHE A 238 0.20 15.21 13.29
CA PHE A 238 -0.10 14.89 11.89
C PHE A 238 0.13 13.41 11.57
N ILE A 239 1.26 12.85 12.01
CA ILE A 239 1.55 11.43 11.81
C ILE A 239 0.60 10.56 12.61
N PHE A 240 0.29 10.96 13.83
CA PHE A 240 -0.71 10.29 14.65
C PHE A 240 -2.06 10.23 13.95
N LEU A 241 -2.62 11.37 13.49
CA LEU A 241 -3.88 11.42 12.75
C LEU A 241 -3.84 10.60 11.46
N LYS A 242 -2.73 10.67 10.71
CA LYS A 242 -2.52 9.87 9.50
C LYS A 242 -2.55 8.36 9.78
N THR A 243 -2.03 7.95 10.95
CA THR A 243 -1.99 6.56 11.39
C THR A 243 -3.36 6.11 11.89
N LEU A 244 -4.03 6.93 12.72
CA LEU A 244 -5.40 6.70 13.19
C LEU A 244 -6.38 6.46 12.04
N ARG A 245 -6.30 7.27 10.97
CA ARG A 245 -7.16 7.11 9.78
C ARG A 245 -6.94 5.78 9.04
N ARG A 246 -5.78 5.16 9.21
CA ARG A 246 -5.42 3.89 8.55
C ARG A 246 -5.64 2.67 9.44
N ASN A 247 -5.93 2.87 10.73
CA ASN A 247 -6.05 1.78 11.67
C ASN A 247 -7.44 1.14 11.57
N PRO A 248 -7.56 -0.10 11.07
CA PRO A 248 -8.86 -0.74 10.85
C PRO A 248 -9.62 -0.91 12.18
N ASN A 249 -8.91 -1.18 13.28
CA ASN A 249 -9.48 -1.41 14.61
C ASN A 249 -10.31 -0.23 15.15
N ILE A 250 -10.03 1.00 14.71
CA ILE A 250 -10.73 2.22 15.14
C ILE A 250 -11.98 2.48 14.28
N LEU A 251 -11.99 1.95 13.07
CA LEU A 251 -13.06 2.12 12.08
C LEU A 251 -14.09 0.97 12.13
N LEU A 252 -13.88 -0.02 13.01
CA LEU A 252 -14.84 -1.10 13.25
C LEU A 252 -16.11 -0.56 13.92
N GLU A 253 -17.27 -1.02 13.44
CA GLU A 253 -18.60 -0.66 13.95
C GLU A 253 -18.83 -1.14 15.39
N ASN A 254 -18.12 -2.19 15.81
CA ASN A 254 -18.37 -2.88 17.08
C ASN A 254 -17.92 -2.12 18.34
N ASN A 255 -17.15 -1.03 18.19
CA ASN A 255 -16.66 -0.25 19.31
C ASN A 255 -17.36 1.12 19.32
N PHE A 256 -18.28 1.36 20.26
CA PHE A 256 -18.85 2.65 20.68
C PHE A 256 -19.10 3.71 19.56
N GLY A 257 -20.34 3.79 19.08
CA GLY A 257 -20.85 4.85 18.19
C GLY A 257 -20.84 4.50 16.70
N SER A 258 -21.53 5.31 15.89
CA SER A 258 -21.57 5.21 14.42
C SER A 258 -20.15 5.34 13.84
N SER A 259 -19.64 4.26 13.25
CA SER A 259 -18.40 4.27 12.47
C SER A 259 -18.26 5.45 11.48
N PRO A 260 -19.30 5.85 10.70
CA PRO A 260 -19.17 6.93 9.72
C PRO A 260 -18.92 8.31 10.34
N ASP A 261 -19.45 8.61 11.52
CA ASP A 261 -19.27 9.95 12.12
C ASP A 261 -17.84 10.15 12.62
N ARG A 262 -17.22 9.07 13.10
CA ARG A 262 -15.80 9.10 13.51
C ARG A 262 -14.87 9.20 12.32
N THR A 263 -15.16 8.49 11.23
CA THR A 263 -14.36 8.59 10.00
C THR A 263 -14.44 10.00 9.42
N ALA A 264 -15.65 10.59 9.37
CA ALA A 264 -15.87 11.97 8.95
C ALA A 264 -15.13 12.97 9.84
N TYR A 265 -15.18 12.80 11.18
CA TYR A 265 -14.46 13.65 12.11
C TYR A 265 -12.93 13.59 11.93
N LEU A 266 -12.38 12.38 11.77
CA LEU A 266 -10.94 12.19 11.54
C LEU A 266 -10.50 12.81 10.21
N GLU A 267 -11.28 12.61 9.15
CA GLU A 267 -10.98 13.19 7.83
C GLU A 267 -11.08 14.71 7.85
N HIS A 268 -12.13 15.27 8.46
CA HIS A 268 -12.26 16.72 8.63
C HIS A 268 -11.09 17.30 9.43
N SER A 269 -10.68 16.64 10.52
CA SER A 269 -9.57 17.10 11.36
C SER A 269 -8.24 17.04 10.59
N PHE A 270 -8.03 15.98 9.82
CA PHE A 270 -6.85 15.83 8.96
C PHE A 270 -6.81 16.89 7.85
N GLN A 271 -7.94 17.15 7.19
CA GLN A 271 -8.07 18.19 6.18
C GLN A 271 -7.80 19.58 6.76
N ARG A 272 -8.35 19.89 7.94
CA ARG A 272 -8.11 21.16 8.63
C ARG A 272 -6.61 21.39 8.92
N LEU A 273 -5.90 20.37 9.40
CA LEU A 273 -4.46 20.49 9.64
C LEU A 273 -3.70 20.72 8.33
N LYS A 274 -4.09 20.01 7.26
CA LYS A 274 -3.50 20.17 5.92
C LYS A 274 -3.76 21.55 5.35
N THR A 275 -4.95 22.13 5.50
CA THR A 275 -5.25 23.49 5.04
C THR A 275 -4.41 24.51 5.80
N PHE A 276 -4.32 24.44 7.13
CA PHE A 276 -3.47 25.35 7.90
C PHE A 276 -1.99 25.25 7.51
N THR A 277 -1.48 24.04 7.27
CA THR A 277 -0.09 23.86 6.82
C THR A 277 0.12 24.47 5.44
N ARG A 278 -0.84 24.32 4.52
CA ARG A 278 -0.80 24.95 3.19
C ARG A 278 -0.84 26.48 3.27
N MET A 279 -1.60 27.05 4.20
CA MET A 279 -1.61 28.50 4.43
C MET A 279 -0.24 29.00 4.89
N LEU A 280 0.42 28.29 5.81
CA LEU A 280 1.76 28.64 6.25
C LEU A 280 2.76 28.55 5.09
N GLN A 281 2.69 27.46 4.30
CA GLN A 281 3.54 27.29 3.12
C GLN A 281 3.32 28.40 2.08
N ALA A 282 2.10 28.85 1.86
CA ALA A 282 1.82 29.89 0.87
C ALA A 282 2.35 31.26 1.31
N ARG A 283 2.48 31.52 2.61
CA ARG A 283 3.04 32.76 3.15
C ARG A 283 4.57 32.78 3.08
N SER A 284 5.19 31.66 3.46
CA SER A 284 6.65 31.49 3.48
C SER A 284 7.02 30.15 2.83
N PRO A 285 7.22 30.12 1.51
CA PRO A 285 7.43 28.87 0.78
C PRO A 285 8.74 28.19 1.18
N MET A 286 8.76 26.86 1.04
CA MET A 286 9.89 26.02 1.48
C MET A 286 11.23 26.45 0.91
N TYR A 287 11.27 26.90 -0.34
CA TYR A 287 12.51 27.35 -0.95
C TYR A 287 13.06 28.62 -0.28
N ASN A 288 12.17 29.51 0.19
CA ASN A 288 12.58 30.73 0.89
C ASN A 288 13.11 30.41 2.30
N GLU A 289 12.41 29.53 3.03
CA GLU A 289 12.86 29.01 4.32
C GLU A 289 14.23 28.32 4.24
N CYS A 290 14.49 27.58 3.16
CA CYS A 290 15.81 26.99 2.92
C CYS A 290 16.85 28.05 2.53
N PHE A 291 16.47 29.04 1.73
CA PHE A 291 17.36 30.10 1.27
C PHE A 291 17.82 31.03 2.40
N GLN A 292 16.94 31.34 3.36
CA GLN A 292 17.28 32.15 4.53
C GLN A 292 18.28 31.47 5.48
N ARG A 293 18.42 30.13 5.40
CA ARG A 293 19.38 29.39 6.22
C ARG A 293 20.79 29.52 5.66
N SER A 294 21.78 29.68 6.54
CA SER A 294 23.17 29.81 6.14
C SER A 294 23.65 28.56 5.36
N PRO A 295 24.01 28.69 4.06
CA PRO A 295 24.36 27.54 3.23
C PRO A 295 25.59 26.77 3.75
N ARG A 296 26.57 27.52 4.30
CA ARG A 296 27.80 26.96 4.86
C ARG A 296 27.54 26.13 6.12
N MET A 297 26.70 26.64 7.03
CA MET A 297 26.35 25.93 8.26
C MET A 297 25.55 24.66 7.94
N GLU A 298 24.57 24.77 7.03
CA GLU A 298 23.78 23.60 6.62
C GLU A 298 24.62 22.53 5.91
N ALA A 299 25.57 22.91 5.06
CA ALA A 299 26.48 21.96 4.41
C ALA A 299 27.28 21.17 5.46
N ARG A 300 27.88 21.87 6.44
CA ARG A 300 28.62 21.23 7.54
C ARG A 300 27.74 20.30 8.38
N MET A 301 26.53 20.72 8.72
CA MET A 301 25.59 19.87 9.46
C MET A 301 25.15 18.64 8.64
N ARG A 302 24.93 18.79 7.33
CA ARG A 302 24.60 17.69 6.42
C ARG A 302 25.74 16.67 6.33
N GLU A 303 26.98 17.14 6.19
CA GLU A 303 28.18 16.29 6.15
C GLU A 303 28.43 15.57 7.46
N SER A 304 28.40 16.29 8.59
CA SER A 304 28.55 15.68 9.92
C SER A 304 27.49 14.61 10.17
N ASN A 305 26.22 14.88 9.83
CA ASN A 305 25.15 13.90 9.96
C ASN A 305 25.33 12.71 9.00
N LEU A 306 25.83 12.94 7.79
CA LEU A 306 26.14 11.87 6.84
C LEU A 306 27.22 10.93 7.41
N PHE A 307 28.34 11.48 7.89
CA PHE A 307 29.43 10.68 8.46
C PHE A 307 28.99 9.91 9.71
N ARG A 308 28.19 10.54 10.57
CA ARG A 308 27.58 9.86 11.73
C ARG A 308 26.72 8.68 11.31
N ILE A 309 25.87 8.86 10.30
CA ILE A 309 25.00 7.78 9.79
C ILE A 309 25.83 6.67 9.14
N GLN A 310 26.84 7.01 8.32
CA GLN A 310 27.74 6.03 7.70
C GLN A 310 28.47 5.20 8.76
N TYR A 311 29.00 5.85 9.81
CA TYR A 311 29.66 5.16 10.92
C TYR A 311 28.71 4.20 11.64
N GLN A 312 27.50 4.64 11.95
CA GLN A 312 26.49 3.78 12.59
C GLN A 312 26.10 2.62 11.67
N THR A 313 25.92 2.86 10.37
CA THR A 313 25.61 1.82 9.39
C THR A 313 26.73 0.78 9.31
N ARG A 314 28.00 1.21 9.30
CA ARG A 314 29.15 0.28 9.34
C ARG A 314 29.13 -0.60 10.60
N ARG A 315 28.87 -0.02 11.77
CA ARG A 315 28.76 -0.79 13.03
C ARG A 315 27.62 -1.81 12.97
N ASN A 316 26.46 -1.39 12.46
CA ASN A 316 25.31 -2.26 12.30
C ASN A 316 25.61 -3.41 11.32
N MET A 317 26.30 -3.15 10.20
CA MET A 317 26.72 -4.20 9.25
C MET A 317 27.58 -5.27 9.92
N LEU A 318 28.59 -4.87 10.68
CA LEU A 318 29.44 -5.81 11.42
C LEU A 318 28.65 -6.58 12.47
N SER A 319 27.70 -5.92 13.15
CA SER A 319 26.81 -6.58 14.10
C SER A 319 25.92 -7.64 13.42
N ILE A 320 25.36 -7.33 12.25
CA ILE A 320 24.53 -8.25 11.47
C ILE A 320 25.34 -9.47 10.99
N LEU A 321 26.57 -9.28 10.51
CA LEU A 321 27.42 -10.40 10.10
C LEU A 321 27.74 -11.31 11.29
N ARG A 322 28.01 -10.74 12.47
CA ARG A 322 28.22 -11.52 13.69
C ARG A 322 26.98 -12.31 14.09
N THR A 323 25.78 -11.72 14.03
CA THR A 323 24.55 -12.45 14.36
C THR A 323 24.28 -13.59 13.37
N ILE A 324 24.53 -13.38 12.08
CA ILE A 324 24.45 -14.45 11.05
C ILE A 324 25.41 -15.59 11.38
N GLN A 325 26.67 -15.28 11.71
CA GLN A 325 27.66 -16.29 12.09
C GLN A 325 27.23 -17.09 13.32
N VAL A 326 26.67 -16.43 14.34
CA VAL A 326 26.15 -17.09 15.54
C VAL A 326 24.97 -18.00 15.21
N LEU A 327 24.02 -17.55 14.39
CA LEU A 327 22.87 -18.36 13.97
C LEU A 327 23.30 -19.57 13.13
N ARG A 328 24.29 -19.40 12.26
CA ARG A 328 24.88 -20.50 11.47
C ARG A 328 25.53 -21.54 12.37
N LYS A 329 26.34 -21.13 13.36
CA LYS A 329 26.95 -22.05 14.33
C LYS A 329 25.92 -22.84 15.15
N LYS A 330 24.73 -22.26 15.39
CA LYS A 330 23.61 -22.92 16.08
C LYS A 330 22.75 -23.80 15.16
N HIS A 331 23.00 -23.81 13.85
CA HIS A 331 22.21 -24.51 12.82
C HIS A 331 20.70 -24.19 12.84
N ASP A 332 20.30 -22.99 13.30
CA ASP A 332 18.89 -22.56 13.31
C ASP A 332 18.52 -21.87 11.98
N LEU A 333 18.24 -22.69 10.96
CA LEU A 333 17.96 -22.23 9.59
C LEU A 333 16.70 -21.36 9.51
N LYS A 334 15.65 -21.68 10.27
CA LYS A 334 14.38 -20.94 10.23
C LYS A 334 14.57 -19.51 10.75
N ARG A 335 15.25 -19.34 11.88
CA ARG A 335 15.54 -17.99 12.41
C ARG A 335 16.54 -17.24 11.53
N LEU A 336 17.53 -17.91 10.97
CA LEU A 336 18.50 -17.29 10.05
C LEU A 336 17.81 -16.74 8.80
N ARG A 337 16.93 -17.53 8.17
CA ARG A 337 16.19 -17.10 6.97
C ARG A 337 15.29 -15.90 7.25
N LYS A 338 14.55 -15.93 8.37
CA LYS A 338 13.73 -14.79 8.81
C LYS A 338 14.56 -13.54 9.09
N PHE A 339 15.68 -13.69 9.80
CA PHE A 339 16.56 -12.57 10.13
C PHE A 339 17.19 -11.94 8.88
N VAL A 340 17.67 -12.75 7.92
CA VAL A 340 18.19 -12.23 6.65
C VAL A 340 17.09 -11.52 5.88
N GLU A 341 15.88 -12.05 5.84
CA GLU A 341 14.77 -11.39 5.15
C GLU A 341 14.40 -10.04 5.79
N ASP A 342 14.29 -9.99 7.12
CA ASP A 342 13.99 -8.76 7.85
C ASP A 342 15.08 -7.70 7.60
N VAL A 343 16.36 -8.08 7.68
CA VAL A 343 17.49 -7.15 7.48
C VAL A 343 17.55 -6.67 6.04
N MET A 344 17.51 -7.58 5.07
CA MET A 344 17.70 -7.23 3.68
C MET A 344 16.48 -6.47 3.15
N GLY A 345 15.28 -6.91 3.51
CA GLY A 345 14.00 -6.33 3.10
C GLY A 345 13.66 -4.99 3.74
N SER A 346 14.03 -4.75 5.01
CA SER A 346 13.69 -3.51 5.71
C SER A 346 14.85 -2.53 5.85
N TYR A 347 16.06 -3.01 6.16
CA TYR A 347 17.19 -2.16 6.50
C TYR A 347 18.09 -1.84 5.30
N VAL A 348 18.44 -2.84 4.47
CA VAL A 348 19.43 -2.66 3.39
C VAL A 348 18.82 -2.03 2.14
N VAL A 349 17.59 -2.41 1.78
CA VAL A 349 16.86 -1.86 0.62
C VAL A 349 16.75 -0.33 0.68
N ILE A 350 16.54 0.24 1.87
CA ILE A 350 16.37 1.69 2.07
C ILE A 350 17.70 2.49 2.08
N LYS A 351 18.86 1.82 2.03
CA LYS A 351 20.18 2.48 2.04
C LYS A 351 20.72 2.65 0.63
N THR A 352 21.20 3.85 0.34
CA THR A 352 21.93 4.17 -0.90
C THR A 352 23.41 3.85 -0.75
N ASN A 353 24.13 3.72 -1.88
CA ASN A 353 25.58 3.51 -1.89
C ASN A 353 26.35 4.63 -1.18
N ARG A 354 25.81 5.86 -1.17
CA ARG A 354 26.37 6.97 -0.39
C ARG A 354 26.30 6.74 1.12
N LEU A 355 25.24 6.11 1.62
CA LEU A 355 25.10 5.80 3.06
C LEU A 355 25.81 4.49 3.43
N MET A 356 25.93 3.57 2.48
CA MET A 356 26.50 2.25 2.65
C MET A 356 27.44 1.95 1.46
N PRO A 357 28.72 2.35 1.53
CA PRO A 357 29.66 2.18 0.42
C PRO A 357 29.86 0.72 0.01
N TRP A 358 30.03 -0.19 0.98
CA TRP A 358 30.22 -1.63 0.74
C TRP A 358 28.91 -2.41 0.68
N LYS A 359 27.88 -1.83 0.04
CA LYS A 359 26.55 -2.45 -0.02
C LYS A 359 26.59 -3.78 -0.77
N ALA A 360 27.25 -3.83 -1.92
CA ALA A 360 27.27 -5.00 -2.78
C ALA A 360 28.01 -6.17 -2.13
N GLU A 361 29.18 -5.90 -1.56
CA GLU A 361 30.02 -6.87 -0.85
C GLU A 361 29.29 -7.42 0.37
N PHE A 362 28.65 -6.54 1.15
CA PHE A 362 27.83 -6.97 2.27
C PHE A 362 26.65 -7.84 1.84
N MET A 363 25.96 -7.48 0.75
CA MET A 363 24.85 -8.31 0.26
C MET A 363 25.34 -9.68 -0.20
N ASN A 364 26.45 -9.74 -0.93
CA ASN A 364 27.10 -10.99 -1.32
C ASN A 364 27.44 -11.85 -0.09
N GLU A 365 28.07 -11.27 0.93
CA GLU A 365 28.42 -11.99 2.16
C GLU A 365 27.20 -12.53 2.90
N VAL A 366 26.15 -11.72 3.05
CA VAL A 366 24.92 -12.14 3.74
C VAL A 366 24.25 -13.29 2.97
N TYR A 367 24.08 -13.16 1.66
CA TYR A 367 23.43 -14.18 0.85
C TYR A 367 24.25 -15.45 0.71
N ASN A 368 25.58 -15.34 0.58
CA ASN A 368 26.45 -16.51 0.52
C ASN A 368 26.46 -17.27 1.85
N ASN A 369 26.48 -16.58 3.00
CA ASN A 369 26.38 -17.24 4.30
C ASN A 369 25.04 -17.96 4.48
N LEU A 370 23.94 -17.37 4.01
CA LEU A 370 22.64 -18.03 3.98
C LEU A 370 22.66 -19.25 3.04
N ALA A 371 23.19 -19.11 1.83
CA ALA A 371 23.27 -20.19 0.86
C ALA A 371 24.08 -21.39 1.39
N LEU A 372 25.23 -21.12 2.01
CA LEU A 372 26.04 -22.15 2.68
C LEU A 372 25.25 -22.87 3.78
N SER A 373 24.50 -22.13 4.60
CA SER A 373 23.67 -22.75 5.64
C SER A 373 22.54 -23.63 5.06
N LEU A 374 21.98 -23.26 3.91
CA LEU A 374 20.99 -24.09 3.20
C LEU A 374 21.64 -25.36 2.63
N CYS A 375 22.85 -25.25 2.08
CA CYS A 375 23.62 -26.41 1.62
C CYS A 375 23.95 -27.37 2.76
N GLU A 376 24.27 -26.87 3.95
CA GLU A 376 24.51 -27.69 5.14
C GLU A 376 23.29 -28.53 5.56
N GLY A 377 22.09 -28.21 5.06
CA GLY A 377 20.86 -29.00 5.27
C GLY A 377 20.79 -30.29 4.45
N TYR A 378 21.58 -30.45 3.39
CA TYR A 378 21.66 -31.67 2.57
C TYR A 378 22.70 -32.63 3.17
N ARG A 379 22.30 -33.35 4.21
CA ARG A 379 23.13 -34.37 4.87
C ARG A 379 22.54 -35.75 4.69
N LEU A 380 23.41 -36.76 4.74
CA LEU A 380 23.00 -38.16 4.73
C LEU A 380 22.10 -38.42 5.95
N PRO A 381 20.88 -38.95 5.75
CA PRO A 381 20.02 -39.32 6.86
C PRO A 381 20.67 -40.44 7.69
N PRO A 382 20.50 -40.43 9.03
CA PRO A 382 21.01 -41.50 9.89
C PRO A 382 20.27 -42.82 9.66
N THR A 383 19.05 -42.78 9.13
CA THR A 383 18.23 -43.94 8.80
C THR A 383 18.49 -44.45 7.38
N ARG A 384 18.61 -45.77 7.22
CA ARG A 384 18.78 -46.40 5.91
C ARG A 384 17.54 -46.15 5.05
N VAL A 385 17.75 -45.61 3.85
CA VAL A 385 16.68 -45.31 2.89
C VAL A 385 16.50 -46.50 1.97
N THR A 386 15.29 -47.03 1.86
CA THR A 386 14.98 -48.16 0.96
C THR A 386 14.16 -47.69 -0.24
N PRO A 387 14.42 -48.23 -1.45
CA PRO A 387 13.70 -47.84 -2.67
C PRO A 387 12.24 -48.34 -2.70
N TYR A 388 11.85 -49.24 -1.81
CA TYR A 388 10.47 -49.72 -1.66
C TYR A 388 9.55 -48.68 -1.00
N ASP A 389 10.10 -47.72 -0.28
CA ASP A 389 9.31 -46.62 0.26
C ASP A 389 9.11 -45.55 -0.83
N LYS A 390 7.87 -45.32 -1.26
CA LYS A 390 7.55 -44.31 -2.28
C LYS A 390 7.89 -42.87 -1.82
N GLY A 391 8.01 -42.64 -0.51
CA GLY A 391 8.36 -41.35 0.09
C GLY A 391 9.85 -41.19 0.40
N ALA A 392 10.70 -42.20 0.17
CA ALA A 392 12.10 -42.18 0.56
C ALA A 392 12.89 -41.02 -0.08
N MET A 393 12.70 -40.76 -1.39
CA MET A 393 13.30 -39.60 -2.06
C MET A 393 12.83 -38.26 -1.48
N CYS A 394 11.53 -38.13 -1.20
CA CYS A 394 10.95 -36.91 -0.65
C CYS A 394 11.49 -36.63 0.76
N ARG A 395 11.62 -37.66 1.60
CA ARG A 395 12.24 -37.53 2.93
C ARG A 395 13.72 -37.15 2.84
N LEU A 396 14.45 -37.76 1.92
CA LEU A 396 15.87 -37.48 1.73
C LEU A 396 16.11 -36.04 1.23
N LEU A 397 15.24 -35.52 0.37
CA LEU A 397 15.31 -34.14 -0.12
C LEU A 397 14.66 -33.11 0.83
N ASN A 398 14.31 -33.49 2.06
CA ASN A 398 13.64 -32.64 3.06
C ASN A 398 12.36 -31.98 2.52
N ILE A 399 11.58 -32.69 1.71
CA ILE A 399 10.29 -32.23 1.21
C ILE A 399 9.24 -32.58 2.27
N PRO A 400 8.41 -31.61 2.73
CA PRO A 400 7.27 -31.95 3.57
C PRO A 400 6.39 -32.92 2.79
N THR A 401 6.24 -34.15 3.30
CA THR A 401 5.34 -35.14 2.70
C THR A 401 3.98 -34.48 2.56
N ALA A 402 3.50 -34.34 1.33
CA ALA A 402 2.21 -33.73 1.07
C ALA A 402 1.20 -34.38 2.02
N LYS A 403 0.68 -33.61 2.98
CA LYS A 403 -0.53 -34.03 3.66
C LYS A 403 -1.52 -34.27 2.52
N PRO A 404 -2.09 -35.48 2.37
CA PRO A 404 -3.19 -35.64 1.42
C PRO A 404 -4.15 -34.50 1.72
N LEU A 405 -4.62 -33.78 0.69
CA LEU A 405 -5.55 -32.67 0.89
C LEU A 405 -6.62 -33.20 1.83
N GLU A 406 -6.60 -32.74 3.10
CA GLU A 406 -7.61 -33.12 4.06
C GLU A 406 -8.91 -32.71 3.38
N HIS A 407 -9.76 -33.69 3.12
CA HIS A 407 -11.07 -33.44 2.57
C HIS A 407 -11.78 -32.58 3.61
N THR A 408 -11.79 -31.27 3.39
CA THR A 408 -12.57 -30.35 4.20
C THR A 408 -14.01 -30.67 3.85
N GLU A 409 -14.65 -31.47 4.69
CA GLU A 409 -16.08 -31.76 4.57
C GLU A 409 -16.82 -30.43 4.48
N PHE A 410 -17.54 -30.24 3.39
CA PHE A 410 -18.28 -29.02 3.15
C PHE A 410 -19.52 -29.03 4.03
N ILE A 411 -19.46 -28.39 5.19
CA ILE A 411 -20.61 -28.26 6.10
C ILE A 411 -21.40 -27.02 5.66
N PHE A 412 -22.63 -27.25 5.19
CA PHE A 412 -23.53 -26.19 4.78
C PHE A 412 -23.88 -25.30 5.98
N GLY A 413 -23.63 -23.99 5.87
CA GLY A 413 -23.88 -23.01 6.93
C GLY A 413 -22.65 -22.61 7.76
N ASP A 414 -21.54 -23.36 7.69
CA ASP A 414 -20.29 -22.97 8.35
C ASP A 414 -19.44 -22.11 7.41
N ARG A 415 -19.33 -20.82 7.72
CA ARG A 415 -18.76 -19.80 6.81
C ARG A 415 -17.26 -19.99 6.57
N SER A 416 -16.57 -20.74 7.42
CA SER A 416 -15.14 -21.11 7.33
C SER A 416 -14.82 -22.10 6.22
N THR A 417 -15.80 -22.85 5.72
CA THR A 417 -15.63 -23.87 4.67
C THR A 417 -15.79 -23.32 3.24
N TYR A 418 -16.25 -22.07 3.10
CA TYR A 418 -16.41 -21.42 1.80
C TYR A 418 -15.10 -20.77 1.36
N SER A 419 -14.60 -21.13 0.18
CA SER A 419 -13.45 -20.50 -0.48
C SER A 419 -13.65 -19.00 -0.79
N TYR A 420 -14.89 -18.52 -0.77
CA TYR A 420 -15.29 -17.12 -0.91
C TYR A 420 -15.58 -16.42 0.42
N ALA A 421 -15.28 -17.04 1.57
CA ALA A 421 -15.28 -16.32 2.83
C ALA A 421 -14.34 -15.12 2.66
N GLY A 422 -14.91 -13.92 2.76
CA GLY A 422 -14.23 -12.67 2.49
C GLY A 422 -12.93 -12.51 3.28
N PRO A 423 -12.15 -11.44 3.01
CA PRO A 423 -10.81 -11.22 3.55
C PRO A 423 -10.67 -11.23 5.08
N GLU A 424 -11.77 -11.36 5.83
CA GLU A 424 -11.77 -11.38 7.28
C GLU A 424 -11.45 -12.74 7.92
N LYS A 425 -11.60 -13.88 7.24
CA LYS A 425 -11.39 -15.21 7.88
C LYS A 425 -10.79 -16.33 7.02
N GLN A 426 -10.13 -16.02 5.90
CA GLN A 426 -9.17 -17.00 5.36
C GLN A 426 -8.07 -17.17 6.40
N SER A 427 -7.71 -18.42 6.74
CA SER A 427 -6.75 -18.72 7.81
C SER A 427 -5.58 -17.73 7.78
N THR A 428 -5.28 -17.12 8.92
CA THR A 428 -4.25 -16.08 9.08
C THR A 428 -2.96 -16.44 8.35
N ASP A 429 -2.64 -17.73 8.31
CA ASP A 429 -1.44 -18.28 7.69
C ASP A 429 -1.51 -18.28 6.15
N ARG A 430 -2.65 -18.59 5.53
CA ARG A 430 -2.78 -18.56 4.06
C ARG A 430 -2.74 -17.14 3.50
N LEU A 431 -3.39 -16.19 4.17
CA LEU A 431 -3.30 -14.76 3.83
C LEU A 431 -1.90 -14.22 4.09
N ALA A 432 -1.27 -14.56 5.23
CA ALA A 432 0.10 -14.17 5.51
C ALA A 432 1.09 -14.71 4.45
N ASP A 433 0.91 -15.95 4.01
CA ASP A 433 1.75 -16.56 2.99
C ASP A 433 1.49 -16.01 1.57
N GLN A 434 0.27 -15.58 1.24
CA GLN A 434 -0.01 -14.87 -0.02
C GLN A 434 0.61 -13.46 0.00
N ASN A 435 0.39 -12.72 1.08
CA ASN A 435 1.00 -11.42 1.31
C ASN A 435 2.53 -11.48 1.24
N PHE A 436 3.13 -12.60 1.69
CA PHE A 436 4.57 -12.81 1.63
C PHE A 436 5.09 -13.09 0.21
N ILE A 437 4.36 -13.85 -0.62
CA ILE A 437 4.71 -14.05 -2.04
C ILE A 437 4.65 -12.71 -2.78
N GLU A 438 3.55 -11.96 -2.62
CA GLU A 438 3.42 -10.63 -3.21
C GLU A 438 4.54 -9.70 -2.75
N TYR A 439 4.90 -9.75 -1.47
CA TYR A 439 6.00 -8.96 -0.93
C TYR A 439 7.34 -9.29 -1.62
N LEU A 440 7.65 -10.57 -1.82
CA LEU A 440 8.87 -11.01 -2.51
C LEU A 440 8.86 -10.62 -3.99
N GLU A 441 7.73 -10.74 -4.69
CA GLU A 441 7.58 -10.33 -6.08
C GLU A 441 7.76 -8.81 -6.25
N LYS A 442 7.14 -8.02 -5.35
CA LYS A 442 7.33 -6.57 -5.29
C LYS A 442 8.79 -6.20 -5.09
N ARG A 443 9.51 -6.94 -4.25
CA ARG A 443 10.93 -6.73 -4.01
C ARG A 443 11.79 -7.11 -5.21
N LEU A 444 11.46 -8.19 -5.91
CA LEU A 444 12.15 -8.66 -7.12
C LEU A 444 12.15 -7.60 -8.23
N LEU A 445 11.04 -6.85 -8.38
CA LEU A 445 10.94 -5.76 -9.36
C LEU A 445 11.98 -4.66 -9.16
N PHE A 446 12.37 -4.37 -7.91
CA PHE A 446 13.32 -3.31 -7.57
C PHE A 446 14.75 -3.83 -7.30
N ALA A 447 14.95 -5.14 -7.30
CA ALA A 447 16.25 -5.76 -7.05
C ALA A 447 17.18 -5.53 -8.26
N ARG A 448 18.28 -4.81 -8.03
CA ARG A 448 19.28 -4.49 -9.06
C ARG A 448 20.44 -5.49 -9.11
N LEU A 449 20.80 -6.08 -7.97
CA LEU A 449 21.94 -6.99 -7.91
C LEU A 449 21.51 -8.41 -8.32
N PRO A 450 22.22 -9.07 -9.25
CA PRO A 450 21.94 -10.44 -9.65
C PRO A 450 21.90 -11.45 -8.49
N ILE A 451 22.77 -11.29 -7.48
CA ILE A 451 22.79 -12.14 -6.27
C ILE A 451 21.50 -12.03 -5.44
N GLU A 452 20.90 -10.83 -5.39
CA GLU A 452 19.65 -10.62 -4.65
C GLU A 452 18.49 -11.18 -5.45
N ARG A 453 18.52 -11.03 -6.79
CA ARG A 453 17.53 -11.62 -7.69
C ARG A 453 17.54 -13.14 -7.61
N SER A 454 18.71 -13.79 -7.63
CA SER A 454 18.82 -15.24 -7.50
C SER A 454 18.27 -15.74 -6.15
N TYR A 455 18.60 -15.06 -5.04
CA TYR A 455 18.01 -15.32 -3.73
C TYR A 455 16.48 -15.21 -3.74
N LEU A 456 15.94 -14.09 -4.21
CA LEU A 456 14.49 -13.83 -4.20
C LEU A 456 13.74 -14.84 -5.07
N LEU A 457 14.27 -15.19 -6.24
CA LEU A 457 13.70 -16.21 -7.12
C LEU A 457 13.75 -17.61 -6.49
N HIS A 458 14.85 -17.95 -5.79
CA HIS A 458 14.95 -19.19 -5.03
C HIS A 458 13.92 -19.25 -3.88
N GLU A 459 13.77 -18.16 -3.11
CA GLU A 459 12.76 -18.07 -2.05
C GLU A 459 11.34 -18.21 -2.59
N LEU A 460 11.01 -17.52 -3.68
CA LEU A 460 9.72 -17.66 -4.36
C LEU A 460 9.47 -19.10 -4.78
N ALA A 461 10.45 -19.72 -5.44
CA ALA A 461 10.33 -21.10 -5.90
C ALA A 461 10.12 -22.09 -4.74
N ASP A 462 10.81 -21.89 -3.61
CA ASP A 462 10.66 -22.72 -2.41
C ASP A 462 9.29 -22.55 -1.74
N ARG A 463 8.75 -21.33 -1.72
CA ARG A 463 7.37 -21.07 -1.24
C ARG A 463 6.31 -21.68 -2.16
N HIS A 464 6.47 -21.57 -3.48
CA HIS A 464 5.58 -22.24 -4.44
C HIS A 464 5.65 -23.76 -4.30
N MET A 465 6.83 -24.33 -4.02
CA MET A 465 6.97 -25.76 -3.73
C MET A 465 6.21 -26.17 -2.45
N GLN A 466 6.31 -25.38 -1.37
CA GLN A 466 5.57 -25.61 -0.12
C GLN A 466 4.04 -25.56 -0.31
N LYS A 467 3.56 -24.73 -1.26
CA LYS A 467 2.13 -24.64 -1.64
C LYS A 467 1.69 -25.67 -2.69
N ASN A 468 2.55 -26.62 -3.06
CA ASN A 468 2.30 -27.62 -4.11
C ASN A 468 2.10 -27.02 -5.53
N HIS A 469 2.54 -25.79 -5.79
CA HIS A 469 2.51 -25.17 -7.12
C HIS A 469 3.80 -25.50 -7.90
N PHE A 470 3.96 -26.77 -8.28
CA PHE A 470 5.22 -27.29 -8.83
C PHE A 470 5.64 -26.66 -10.17
N VAL A 471 4.70 -26.29 -11.04
CA VAL A 471 5.03 -25.67 -12.34
C VAL A 471 5.62 -24.27 -12.15
N GLN A 472 5.03 -23.47 -11.26
CA GLN A 472 5.53 -22.14 -10.90
C GLN A 472 6.89 -22.25 -10.21
N SER A 473 7.05 -23.22 -9.29
CA SER A 473 8.33 -23.49 -8.63
C SER A 473 9.45 -23.81 -9.64
N LEU A 474 9.19 -24.68 -10.62
CA LEU A 474 10.15 -25.00 -11.68
C LEU A 474 10.52 -23.78 -12.54
N SER A 475 9.54 -22.95 -12.91
CA SER A 475 9.77 -21.73 -13.69
C SER A 475 10.66 -20.73 -12.94
N TYR A 476 10.36 -20.47 -11.66
CA TYR A 476 11.16 -19.57 -10.83
C TYR A 476 12.55 -20.14 -10.52
N ALA A 477 12.66 -21.46 -10.31
CA ALA A 477 13.95 -22.12 -10.10
C ALA A 477 14.86 -22.03 -11.34
N GLN A 478 14.31 -22.19 -12.56
CA GLN A 478 15.08 -22.00 -13.79
C GLN A 478 15.59 -20.57 -13.93
N LYS A 479 14.73 -19.57 -13.68
CA LYS A 479 15.15 -18.16 -13.68
C LYS A 479 16.22 -17.87 -12.63
N ALA A 480 16.13 -18.51 -11.46
CA ALA A 480 17.15 -18.38 -10.41
C ALA A 480 18.51 -18.93 -10.86
N ILE A 481 18.53 -20.03 -11.62
CA ILE A 481 19.76 -20.60 -12.22
C ILE A 481 20.38 -19.61 -13.20
N ASP A 482 19.59 -19.01 -14.08
CA ASP A 482 20.10 -18.08 -15.10
C ASP A 482 20.72 -16.83 -14.45
N GLU A 483 20.08 -16.27 -13.41
CA GLU A 483 20.62 -15.16 -12.62
C GLU A 483 21.85 -15.58 -11.78
N ALA A 484 21.86 -16.82 -11.25
CA ALA A 484 23.01 -17.36 -10.52
C ALA A 484 24.25 -17.51 -11.42
N ARG A 485 24.05 -17.94 -12.68
CA ARG A 485 25.10 -17.97 -13.70
C ARG A 485 25.58 -16.57 -14.04
N GLY A 486 24.67 -15.61 -14.19
CA GLY A 486 25.00 -14.20 -14.42
C GLY A 486 25.88 -13.58 -13.32
N CYS A 487 25.73 -14.03 -12.07
CA CYS A 487 26.56 -13.58 -10.94
C CYS A 487 27.75 -14.49 -10.61
N ASN A 488 27.99 -15.55 -11.41
CA ASN A 488 29.00 -16.58 -11.15
C ASN A 488 28.87 -17.25 -9.77
N SER A 489 27.69 -17.26 -9.16
CA SER A 489 27.47 -17.90 -7.86
C SER A 489 27.05 -19.37 -8.02
N ARG A 490 28.04 -20.25 -7.97
CA ARG A 490 27.85 -21.72 -8.07
C ARG A 490 26.99 -22.30 -6.95
N ILE A 491 27.02 -21.68 -5.76
CA ILE A 491 26.24 -22.15 -4.61
C ILE A 491 24.74 -21.92 -4.85
N TRP A 492 24.35 -20.76 -5.38
CA TRP A 492 22.96 -20.48 -5.72
C TRP A 492 22.47 -21.27 -6.94
N GLU A 493 23.36 -21.53 -7.91
CA GLU A 493 23.08 -22.45 -9.01
C GLU A 493 22.78 -23.87 -8.48
N PHE A 494 23.61 -24.35 -7.56
CA PHE A 494 23.41 -25.64 -6.89
C PHE A 494 22.11 -25.70 -6.09
N LEU A 495 21.80 -24.69 -5.27
CA LEU A 495 20.55 -24.67 -4.49
C LEU A 495 19.30 -24.67 -5.37
N SER A 496 19.33 -23.90 -6.46
CA SER A 496 18.20 -23.80 -7.39
C SER A 496 18.00 -25.09 -8.21
N THR A 497 19.08 -25.75 -8.62
CA THR A 497 19.02 -27.08 -9.25
C THR A 497 18.50 -28.15 -8.29
N MET A 498 18.89 -28.09 -7.00
CA MET A 498 18.33 -28.98 -5.97
C MET A 498 16.82 -28.74 -5.76
N LEU A 499 16.34 -27.50 -5.88
CA LEU A 499 14.92 -27.20 -5.81
C LEU A 499 14.12 -27.74 -7.01
N MET A 500 14.73 -27.72 -8.21
CA MET A 500 14.17 -28.42 -9.38
C MET A 500 14.13 -29.94 -9.14
N ALA A 501 15.19 -30.52 -8.56
CA ALA A 501 15.22 -31.93 -8.22
C ALA A 501 14.10 -32.31 -7.24
N LYS A 502 13.83 -31.46 -6.23
CA LYS A 502 12.69 -31.61 -5.32
C LYS A 502 11.36 -31.63 -6.06
N SER A 503 11.14 -30.66 -6.94
CA SER A 503 9.89 -30.57 -7.72
C SER A 503 9.70 -31.78 -8.64
N HIS A 504 10.76 -32.27 -9.29
CA HIS A 504 10.69 -33.46 -10.15
C HIS A 504 10.48 -34.76 -9.36
N ALA A 505 11.04 -34.87 -8.15
CA ALA A 505 10.82 -36.00 -7.25
C ALA A 505 9.34 -36.13 -6.86
N VAL A 506 8.69 -35.01 -6.49
CA VAL A 506 7.26 -34.99 -6.14
C VAL A 506 6.37 -35.31 -7.33
N LEU A 507 6.75 -34.85 -8.54
CA LEU A 507 6.01 -35.14 -9.77
C LEU A 507 6.27 -36.54 -10.35
N HIS A 508 7.11 -37.36 -9.71
CA HIS A 508 7.52 -38.70 -10.17
C HIS A 508 8.09 -38.72 -11.61
N LYS A 509 8.78 -37.64 -12.01
CA LYS A 509 9.42 -37.49 -13.32
C LYS A 509 10.89 -37.94 -13.26
N TYR A 510 11.09 -39.25 -13.05
CA TYR A 510 12.41 -39.83 -12.77
C TYR A 510 13.47 -39.62 -13.87
N GLU A 511 13.07 -39.58 -15.14
CA GLU A 511 14.01 -39.34 -16.27
C GLU A 511 14.60 -37.93 -16.21
N ARG A 512 13.75 -36.90 -16.15
CA ARG A 512 14.18 -35.50 -15.96
C ARG A 512 14.93 -35.29 -14.64
N GLN A 513 14.55 -36.01 -13.59
CA GLN A 513 15.27 -35.98 -12.33
C GLN A 513 16.70 -36.51 -12.47
N THR A 514 16.95 -37.48 -13.36
CA THR A 514 18.30 -38.00 -13.62
C THR A 514 19.19 -36.92 -14.23
N GLU A 515 18.67 -36.17 -15.21
CA GLU A 515 19.38 -35.04 -15.83
C GLU A 515 19.73 -33.97 -14.81
N VAL A 516 18.75 -33.53 -14.00
CA VAL A 516 18.96 -32.51 -12.97
C VAL A 516 19.95 -32.97 -11.90
N LEU A 517 19.88 -34.25 -11.47
CA LEU A 517 20.82 -34.79 -10.49
C LEU A 517 22.24 -34.93 -11.03
N ASN A 518 22.42 -35.20 -12.34
CA ASN A 518 23.74 -35.21 -12.97
C ASN A 518 24.33 -33.78 -12.96
N VAL A 519 23.54 -32.77 -13.36
CA VAL A 519 23.95 -31.36 -13.30
C VAL A 519 24.30 -30.94 -11.87
N ALA A 520 23.47 -31.32 -10.89
CA ALA A 520 23.74 -31.03 -9.48
C ALA A 520 25.04 -31.69 -8.98
N TYR A 521 25.35 -32.91 -9.45
CA TYR A 521 26.61 -33.59 -9.13
C TYR A 521 27.82 -32.85 -9.70
N ASP A 522 27.75 -32.43 -10.96
CA ASP A 522 28.81 -31.65 -11.60
C ASP A 522 29.04 -30.32 -10.87
N LEU A 523 27.98 -29.67 -10.40
CA LEU A 523 28.09 -28.47 -9.57
C LEU A 523 28.70 -28.76 -8.18
N ALA A 524 28.34 -29.88 -7.55
CA ALA A 524 28.91 -30.27 -6.25
C ALA A 524 30.41 -30.60 -6.35
N THR A 525 30.85 -31.23 -7.44
CA THR A 525 32.27 -31.48 -7.70
C THR A 525 33.04 -30.17 -7.93
N GLN A 526 32.46 -29.22 -8.68
CA GLN A 526 33.03 -27.88 -8.84
C GLN A 526 33.12 -27.10 -7.52
N LEU A 527 32.14 -27.25 -6.62
CA LEU A 527 32.14 -26.68 -5.27
C LEU A 527 33.14 -27.36 -4.32
N LYS A 528 33.79 -28.46 -4.74
CA LYS A 528 34.77 -29.24 -3.96
C LYS A 528 34.24 -29.72 -2.60
N SER A 529 32.95 -30.02 -2.50
CA SER A 529 32.32 -30.51 -1.26
C SER A 529 32.04 -32.02 -1.34
N PRO A 530 32.82 -32.88 -0.65
CA PRO A 530 32.62 -34.33 -0.71
C PRO A 530 31.29 -34.76 -0.06
N GLN A 531 30.81 -34.02 0.93
CA GLN A 531 29.54 -34.29 1.60
C GLN A 531 28.34 -34.11 0.66
N LEU A 532 28.38 -33.10 -0.22
CA LEU A 532 27.32 -32.88 -1.20
C LEU A 532 27.39 -33.93 -2.32
N CYS A 533 28.59 -34.28 -2.79
CA CYS A 533 28.74 -35.33 -3.81
C CYS A 533 28.17 -36.67 -3.34
N THR A 534 28.51 -37.11 -2.13
CA THR A 534 28.01 -38.37 -1.55
C THR A 534 26.49 -38.36 -1.35
N PHE A 535 25.94 -37.22 -0.90
CA PHE A 535 24.49 -37.06 -0.79
C PHE A 535 23.78 -37.17 -2.15
N ILE A 536 24.31 -36.54 -3.20
CA ILE A 536 23.73 -36.59 -4.55
C ILE A 536 23.89 -37.97 -5.18
N GLU A 537 24.99 -38.67 -4.93
CA GLU A 537 25.16 -40.06 -5.36
C GLU A 537 24.07 -40.96 -4.78
N LEU A 538 23.75 -40.79 -3.50
CA LEU A 538 22.64 -41.50 -2.87
C LEU A 538 21.30 -41.17 -3.56
N CYS A 539 21.04 -39.90 -3.89
CA CYS A 539 19.87 -39.50 -4.70
C CYS A 539 19.87 -40.20 -6.08
N ARG A 540 21.01 -40.25 -6.77
CA ARG A 540 21.12 -40.85 -8.10
C ARG A 540 20.87 -42.36 -8.05
N MET A 541 21.40 -43.05 -7.04
CA MET A 541 21.18 -44.48 -6.83
C MET A 541 19.69 -44.78 -6.59
N LEU A 542 19.06 -44.06 -5.65
CA LEU A 542 17.62 -44.21 -5.39
C LEU A 542 16.76 -43.92 -6.63
N ASN A 543 17.12 -42.90 -7.42
CA ASN A 543 16.38 -42.58 -8.65
C ASN A 543 16.49 -43.69 -9.71
N LYS A 544 17.68 -44.30 -9.85
CA LYS A 544 17.87 -45.48 -10.73
C LYS A 544 16.99 -46.65 -10.27
N ASP A 545 16.94 -46.91 -8.96
CA ASP A 545 16.11 -47.97 -8.39
C ASP A 545 14.61 -47.70 -8.60
N TYR A 546 14.15 -46.45 -8.50
CA TYR A 546 12.77 -46.10 -8.85
C TYR A 546 12.46 -46.31 -10.34
N ILE A 547 13.40 -46.01 -11.24
CA ILE A 547 13.24 -46.25 -12.68
C ILE A 547 13.15 -47.76 -12.96
N THR A 548 14.00 -48.59 -12.35
CA THR A 548 13.97 -50.04 -12.54
C THR A 548 12.69 -50.64 -11.98
N LEU A 549 12.25 -50.26 -10.77
CA LEU A 549 10.99 -50.68 -10.17
C LEU A 549 9.77 -50.24 -11.01
N ARG A 550 9.80 -49.05 -11.61
CA ARG A 550 8.74 -48.58 -12.52
C ARG A 550 8.72 -49.41 -13.82
N LYS A 551 9.87 -49.70 -14.41
CA LYS A 551 9.95 -50.56 -15.62
C LYS A 551 9.49 -51.99 -15.32
N MET A 552 9.90 -52.55 -14.18
CA MET A 552 9.45 -53.88 -13.73
C MET A 552 7.94 -53.91 -13.46
N SER A 553 7.37 -52.91 -12.79
CA SER A 553 5.92 -52.85 -12.55
C SER A 553 5.12 -52.69 -13.85
N GLN A 554 5.59 -51.87 -14.79
CA GLN A 554 4.99 -51.75 -16.14
C GLN A 554 5.02 -53.07 -16.91
N LEU A 555 6.14 -53.81 -16.86
CA LEU A 555 6.28 -55.13 -17.48
C LEU A 555 5.35 -56.18 -16.82
N VAL A 556 5.16 -56.13 -15.51
CA VAL A 556 4.22 -57.02 -14.80
C VAL A 556 2.77 -56.67 -15.14
N THR A 557 2.41 -55.38 -15.24
CA THR A 557 1.07 -54.97 -15.67
C THR A 557 0.79 -55.29 -17.13
N SER A 558 1.76 -55.15 -18.03
CA SER A 558 1.60 -55.51 -19.44
C SER A 558 1.55 -57.02 -19.65
N LYS A 559 2.30 -57.80 -18.85
CA LYS A 559 2.17 -59.27 -18.80
C LYS A 559 0.80 -59.71 -18.26
N ARG A 560 0.26 -59.06 -17.22
CA ARG A 560 -1.11 -59.30 -16.71
C ARG A 560 -2.20 -58.91 -17.71
N LEU A 561 -2.02 -57.82 -18.45
CA LEU A 561 -2.92 -57.44 -19.54
C LEU A 561 -2.83 -58.44 -20.71
N ARG A 562 -1.64 -58.90 -21.09
CA ARG A 562 -1.46 -59.96 -22.10
C ARG A 562 -2.07 -61.30 -21.67
N THR A 563 -1.95 -61.70 -20.41
CA THR A 563 -2.63 -62.92 -19.90
C THR A 563 -4.15 -62.74 -19.83
N LYS A 564 -4.66 -61.54 -19.55
CA LYS A 564 -6.11 -61.26 -19.65
C LYS A 564 -6.62 -61.26 -21.10
N LEU A 565 -5.81 -60.83 -22.07
CA LEU A 565 -6.13 -60.95 -23.50
C LEU A 565 -6.02 -62.40 -24.00
N SER A 566 -5.01 -63.18 -23.58
CA SER A 566 -4.87 -64.58 -23.99
C SER A 566 -5.95 -65.48 -23.39
N ASN A 567 -6.45 -65.17 -22.19
CA ASN A 567 -7.56 -65.90 -21.56
C ASN A 567 -8.93 -65.50 -22.14
N ARG A 568 -9.03 -64.43 -22.93
CA ARG A 568 -10.24 -64.09 -23.72
C ARG A 568 -10.21 -64.71 -25.12
N SER A 569 -9.04 -65.04 -25.67
CA SER A 569 -8.92 -65.66 -26.99
C SER A 569 -9.12 -67.18 -27.01
N SER A 570 -9.30 -67.83 -25.85
CA SER A 570 -9.51 -69.28 -25.76
C SER A 570 -10.98 -69.73 -25.65
N PHE A 571 -11.95 -68.82 -25.86
CA PHE A 571 -13.38 -69.14 -25.70
C PHE A 571 -14.26 -68.90 -26.95
N PHE A 572 -13.69 -68.65 -28.13
CA PHE A 572 -14.49 -68.54 -29.35
C PHE A 572 -13.94 -69.42 -30.47
N THR A 573 -14.32 -70.69 -30.44
CA THR A 573 -14.43 -71.54 -31.63
C THR A 573 -15.85 -72.07 -31.72
N SER A 574 -16.46 -71.84 -32.89
CA SER A 574 -17.76 -72.32 -33.41
C SER A 574 -18.97 -71.35 -33.28
N PRO A 575 -19.95 -71.40 -34.20
CA PRO A 575 -19.98 -70.51 -35.37
C PRO A 575 -21.34 -69.81 -35.60
N ASN A 576 -21.38 -68.92 -36.61
CA ASN A 576 -22.57 -68.44 -37.32
C ASN A 576 -23.63 -67.65 -36.55
N TYR A 577 -23.50 -66.32 -36.58
CA TYR A 577 -24.63 -65.45 -36.92
C TYR A 577 -24.12 -64.08 -37.37
N SER A 578 -24.26 -63.76 -38.66
CA SER A 578 -24.02 -62.42 -39.20
C SER A 578 -25.37 -61.72 -39.42
N PRO A 579 -25.66 -60.60 -38.76
CA PRO A 579 -26.70 -59.70 -39.23
C PRO A 579 -26.09 -58.73 -40.26
N ASN A 580 -26.67 -58.73 -41.45
CA ASN A 580 -26.30 -57.88 -42.58
C ASN A 580 -26.36 -56.39 -42.21
N PHE A 581 -25.23 -55.71 -42.38
CA PHE A 581 -25.05 -54.27 -42.19
C PHE A 581 -25.55 -53.44 -43.38
N SER A 582 -26.69 -53.81 -43.97
CA SER A 582 -27.23 -53.20 -45.20
C SER A 582 -28.66 -52.64 -45.07
N GLU A 583 -29.30 -52.72 -43.90
CA GLU A 583 -30.68 -52.22 -43.71
C GLU A 583 -30.80 -50.94 -42.87
N ILE A 584 -29.72 -50.47 -42.23
CA ILE A 584 -29.78 -49.26 -41.38
C ILE A 584 -29.59 -47.96 -42.18
N LYS A 585 -29.11 -48.03 -43.44
CA LYS A 585 -28.91 -46.84 -44.30
C LYS A 585 -30.10 -46.47 -45.19
N LYS A 586 -31.24 -47.18 -45.10
CA LYS A 586 -32.46 -46.85 -45.87
C LYS A 586 -33.58 -46.20 -45.05
N GLN A 587 -33.45 -46.06 -43.73
CA GLN A 587 -34.46 -45.38 -42.89
C GLN A 587 -34.08 -43.96 -42.47
N GLU A 588 -32.85 -43.49 -42.73
CA GLU A 588 -32.44 -42.09 -42.47
C GLU A 588 -32.59 -41.17 -43.70
N ALA A 589 -32.93 -41.69 -44.89
CA ALA A 589 -33.09 -40.89 -46.10
C ALA A 589 -34.55 -40.47 -46.41
N ASP A 590 -35.56 -41.16 -45.86
CA ASP A 590 -36.98 -40.88 -46.13
C ASP A 590 -37.68 -40.04 -45.03
N LEU A 591 -36.93 -39.55 -44.03
CA LEU A 591 -37.42 -38.64 -42.98
C LEU A 591 -36.96 -37.18 -43.18
N LEU A 592 -36.37 -36.86 -44.34
CA LEU A 592 -35.97 -35.50 -44.73
C LEU A 592 -36.65 -34.99 -46.02
N THR A 593 -37.71 -35.65 -46.47
CA THR A 593 -38.65 -35.11 -47.47
C THR A 593 -40.09 -35.46 -47.11
N ALA A 594 -40.68 -34.67 -46.22
CA ALA A 594 -42.11 -34.39 -46.11
C ALA A 594 -42.31 -33.05 -45.41
#